data_AF-A0A1M3D5I3-F1
#
_entry.id   AF-A0A1M3D5I3-F1
#
_cell.length_a   1.000
_cell.length_b   1.000
_cell.length_c   1.000
_cell.angle_alpha   90.00
_cell.angle_beta   90.00
_cell.angle_gamma   90.00
#
_symmetry.space_group_name_H-M   'P 1'
#
loop_
_entity.id
_entity.type
_entity.pdbx_description
1 polymer ?
#
loop_
_entity_poly.entity_id
_entity_poly.type
_entity_poly.pdbx_seq_one_letter_code
_entity_poly.pdbx_strand_id
1 'polypeptide(L)'
;MEKYKLKLNIKAIVYFEKLSSIPFLKIDYSDLKELSQLIYSCLYANNDDFDYSYEAFESVMSSNKRIAEKLLNRFFKVVELEKQFFKKEEPTEEGSNSTENSDLYIYKIIPILVTNCGLDIK
;
A
#
# COMPACT_ATOMS: atom_id res chain seq x y z
N MET A 1 -8.79 -9.43 16.28
CA MET A 1 -7.85 -8.85 15.30
C MET A 1 -7.27 -9.84 14.30
N GLU A 2 -7.21 -11.15 14.59
CA GLU A 2 -6.87 -12.17 13.58
C GLU A 2 -7.90 -12.28 12.44
N LYS A 3 -9.10 -11.72 12.64
CA LYS A 3 -10.20 -11.71 11.67
C LYS A 3 -9.86 -10.96 10.37
N TYR A 4 -9.15 -9.83 10.45
CA TYR A 4 -8.90 -9.00 9.27
C TYR A 4 -7.64 -9.43 8.54
N LYS A 5 -7.72 -9.67 7.24
CA LYS A 5 -6.59 -9.94 6.34
C LYS A 5 -5.78 -8.65 6.12
N LEU A 6 -4.48 -8.74 6.30
CA LEU A 6 -3.55 -7.63 6.07
C LEU A 6 -2.55 -8.10 5.02
N LYS A 7 -2.71 -7.62 3.78
CA LYS A 7 -1.88 -7.99 2.63
C LYS A 7 -1.64 -6.77 1.75
N LEU A 8 -0.41 -6.57 1.30
CA LEU A 8 -0.12 -5.55 0.32
C LEU A 8 -0.45 -6.11 -1.07
N ASN A 9 -1.43 -5.51 -1.74
CA ASN A 9 -1.83 -5.89 -3.08
C ASN A 9 -2.09 -4.62 -3.92
N ILE A 10 -2.30 -4.80 -5.23
CA ILE A 10 -2.49 -3.66 -6.13
C ILE A 10 -3.70 -2.80 -5.78
N LYS A 11 -4.79 -3.38 -5.26
CA LYS A 11 -5.96 -2.63 -4.77
C LYS A 11 -5.61 -1.75 -3.58
N ALA A 12 -4.85 -2.29 -2.62
CA ALA A 12 -4.38 -1.55 -1.45
C ALA A 12 -3.47 -0.38 -1.85
N ILE A 13 -2.59 -0.59 -2.81
CA ILE A 13 -1.73 0.47 -3.39
C ILE A 13 -2.59 1.57 -4.03
N VAL A 14 -3.58 1.19 -4.83
CA VAL A 14 -4.51 2.14 -5.46
C VAL A 14 -5.29 2.95 -4.43
N TYR A 15 -5.80 2.30 -3.38
CA TYR A 15 -6.51 3.00 -2.31
C TYR A 15 -5.58 3.93 -1.52
N PHE A 16 -4.34 3.51 -1.26
CA PHE A 16 -3.35 4.35 -0.63
C PHE A 16 -3.10 5.62 -1.44
N GLU A 17 -2.75 5.50 -2.73
CA GLU A 17 -2.44 6.67 -3.55
C GLU A 17 -3.64 7.62 -3.70
N LYS A 18 -4.86 7.07 -3.72
CA LYS A 18 -6.10 7.88 -3.72
C LYS A 18 -6.32 8.60 -2.40
N LEU A 19 -6.02 7.96 -1.28
CA LEU A 19 -6.22 8.51 0.07
C LEU A 19 -5.15 9.54 0.44
N SER A 20 -3.88 9.24 0.17
CA SER A 20 -2.75 10.07 0.56
C SER A 20 -2.41 11.15 -0.48
N SER A 21 -2.81 10.96 -1.75
CA SER A 21 -2.32 11.72 -2.90
C SER A 21 -0.79 11.61 -3.10
N ILE A 22 -0.16 10.61 -2.49
CA ILE A 22 1.27 10.32 -2.56
C ILE A 22 1.47 9.12 -3.49
N PRO A 23 2.39 9.18 -4.47
CA PRO A 23 2.74 8.02 -5.28
C PRO A 23 3.27 6.91 -4.38
N PHE A 24 2.84 5.66 -4.61
CA PHE A 24 3.27 4.54 -3.76
C PHE A 24 4.79 4.37 -3.74
N LEU A 25 5.44 4.68 -4.86
CA LEU A 25 6.90 4.64 -5.00
C LEU A 25 7.65 5.69 -4.15
N LYS A 26 6.94 6.67 -3.58
CA LYS A 26 7.50 7.78 -2.79
C LYS A 26 7.12 7.75 -1.32
N ILE A 27 6.53 6.66 -0.84
CA ILE A 27 6.11 6.56 0.56
C ILE A 27 7.30 6.69 1.51
N ASP A 28 7.16 7.51 2.55
CA ASP A 28 8.08 7.54 3.68
C ASP A 28 7.61 6.55 4.75
N TYR A 29 8.30 5.40 4.83
CA TYR A 29 8.02 4.39 5.86
C TYR A 29 8.36 4.83 7.29
N SER A 30 9.01 5.99 7.46
CA SER A 30 9.27 6.61 8.76
C SER A 30 8.13 7.53 9.20
N ASP A 31 7.29 7.99 8.28
CA ASP A 31 6.11 8.78 8.59
C ASP A 31 4.96 7.85 9.03
N LEU A 32 4.60 7.95 10.31
CA LEU A 32 3.53 7.15 10.90
C LEU A 32 2.17 7.40 10.27
N LYS A 33 1.92 8.60 9.73
CA LYS A 33 0.67 8.95 9.05
C LYS A 33 0.60 8.23 7.71
N GLU A 34 1.65 8.30 6.89
CA GLU A 34 1.69 7.62 5.60
C GLU A 34 1.59 6.10 5.78
N LEU A 35 2.31 5.56 6.78
CA LEU A 35 2.25 4.15 7.13
C LEU A 35 0.85 3.75 7.62
N SER A 36 0.19 4.59 8.43
CA SER A 36 -1.19 4.37 8.89
C SER A 36 -2.17 4.33 7.72
N GLN A 37 -2.05 5.25 6.76
CA GLN A 37 -2.85 5.29 5.53
C GLN A 37 -2.65 4.04 4.67
N LEU A 38 -1.42 3.55 4.56
CA LEU A 38 -1.12 2.30 3.84
C LEU A 38 -1.73 1.08 4.53
N ILE A 39 -1.61 1.01 5.86
CA ILE A 39 -2.20 -0.07 6.66
C ILE A 39 -3.73 -0.06 6.52
N TYR A 40 -4.37 1.10 6.63
CA TYR A 40 -5.80 1.26 6.41
C TYR A 40 -6.21 0.76 5.02
N SER A 41 -5.47 1.17 3.99
CA SER A 41 -5.74 0.77 2.60
C SER A 41 -5.61 -0.74 2.39
N CYS A 42 -4.68 -1.39 3.09
CA CYS A 42 -4.57 -2.84 3.11
C CYS A 42 -5.76 -3.51 3.80
N LEU A 43 -6.25 -2.96 4.91
CA LEU A 43 -7.44 -3.51 5.57
C LEU A 43 -8.67 -3.36 4.69
N TYR A 44 -8.90 -2.18 4.13
CA TYR A 44 -10.02 -1.89 3.24
C TYR A 44 -10.01 -2.74 1.96
N ALA A 45 -8.83 -2.98 1.36
CA ALA A 45 -8.71 -3.75 0.13
C ALA A 45 -8.93 -5.27 0.28
N ASN A 46 -8.71 -5.82 1.47
CA ASN A 46 -8.64 -7.27 1.67
C ASN A 46 -9.79 -7.84 2.52
N ASN A 47 -10.69 -6.98 3.02
CA ASN A 47 -11.75 -7.36 3.94
C ASN A 47 -13.05 -6.70 3.51
N ASP A 48 -13.95 -7.48 2.92
CA ASP A 48 -15.25 -6.99 2.46
C ASP A 48 -16.14 -6.48 3.62
N ASP A 49 -15.88 -6.93 4.85
CA ASP A 49 -16.56 -6.50 6.07
C ASP A 49 -15.89 -5.31 6.78
N PHE A 50 -14.86 -4.71 6.18
CA PHE A 50 -14.19 -3.54 6.73
C PHE A 50 -14.77 -2.26 6.11
N ASP A 51 -15.81 -1.72 6.75
CA ASP A 51 -16.59 -0.55 6.31
C ASP A 51 -16.25 0.75 7.07
N TYR A 52 -15.18 0.73 7.88
CA TYR A 52 -14.75 1.89 8.66
C TYR A 52 -14.14 2.97 7.78
N SER A 53 -14.48 4.23 8.05
CA SER A 53 -13.80 5.39 7.43
C SER A 53 -12.35 5.51 7.94
N TYR A 54 -11.52 6.24 7.20
CA TYR A 54 -10.13 6.47 7.61
C TYR A 54 -10.07 7.25 8.94
N GLU A 55 -10.96 8.22 9.15
CA GLU A 55 -11.03 9.01 10.38
C GLU A 55 -11.38 8.15 11.60
N ALA A 56 -12.31 7.21 11.44
CA ALA A 56 -12.67 6.27 12.49
C ALA A 56 -11.50 5.33 12.83
N PHE A 57 -10.80 4.85 11.80
CA PHE A 57 -9.59 4.04 11.97
C PHE A 57 -8.48 4.82 12.68
N GLU A 58 -8.20 6.06 12.25
CA GLU A 58 -7.19 6.93 12.84
C GLU A 58 -7.49 7.23 14.31
N SER A 59 -8.76 7.52 14.64
CA SER A 59 -9.18 7.72 16.03
C SER A 59 -8.89 6.51 16.91
N VAL A 60 -9.12 5.28 16.42
CA VAL A 60 -8.79 4.05 17.14
C VAL A 60 -7.28 3.88 17.32
N MET A 61 -6.50 4.17 16.27
CA MET A 61 -5.04 4.08 16.29
C MET A 61 -4.42 5.07 17.27
N SER A 62 -4.92 6.31 17.31
CA SER A 62 -4.48 7.34 18.26
C SER A 62 -4.92 7.05 19.69
N SER A 63 -6.11 6.47 19.89
CA SER A 63 -6.68 6.23 21.23
C SER A 63 -6.20 4.94 21.87
N ASN A 64 -5.68 3.98 21.09
CA ASN A 64 -5.27 2.68 21.60
C ASN A 64 -3.89 2.26 21.10
N LYS A 65 -2.86 2.69 21.84
CA LYS A 65 -1.45 2.40 21.54
C LYS A 65 -1.15 0.90 21.37
N ARG A 66 -1.74 0.04 22.21
CA ARG A 66 -1.53 -1.41 22.15
C ARG A 66 -2.07 -2.01 20.84
N ILE A 67 -3.21 -1.51 20.37
CA ILE A 67 -3.77 -1.89 19.07
C ILE A 67 -2.86 -1.43 17.94
N ALA A 68 -2.42 -0.17 17.98
CA ALA A 68 -1.55 0.41 16.96
C ALA A 68 -0.24 -0.38 16.81
N GLU A 69 0.46 -0.63 17.91
CA GLU A 69 1.71 -1.41 17.93
C GLU A 69 1.51 -2.83 17.38
N LYS A 70 0.42 -3.49 17.75
CA LYS A 70 0.11 -4.84 17.26
C LYS A 70 -0.13 -4.85 15.75
N LEU A 71 -0.81 -3.83 15.22
CA LEU A 71 -1.13 -3.73 13.81
C LEU A 71 0.11 -3.38 12.97
N LEU A 72 0.93 -2.43 13.43
CA LEU A 72 2.21 -2.10 12.80
C LEU A 72 3.13 -3.33 12.77
N ASN A 73 3.31 -4.03 13.89
CA ASN A 73 4.15 -5.22 13.95
C ASN A 73 3.66 -6.31 13.00
N ARG A 74 2.34 -6.46 12.85
CA ARG A 74 1.76 -7.41 11.89
C ARG A 74 2.02 -6.98 10.45
N PHE A 75 1.90 -5.69 10.15
CA PHE A 75 2.18 -5.15 8.83
C PHE A 75 3.63 -5.39 8.42
N PHE A 76 4.59 -5.05 9.29
CA PHE A 76 6.01 -5.27 9.01
C PHE A 76 6.34 -6.74 8.75
N LYS A 77 5.75 -7.67 9.52
CA LYS A 77 5.91 -9.11 9.26
C LYS A 77 5.39 -9.54 7.89
N VAL A 78 4.26 -8.99 7.43
CA VAL A 78 3.71 -9.30 6.11
C VAL A 78 4.65 -8.82 5.01
N VAL A 79 5.11 -7.57 5.10
CA VAL A 79 6.05 -6.99 4.14
C VAL A 79 7.38 -7.76 4.14
N GLU A 80 7.89 -8.14 5.32
CA GLU A 80 9.13 -8.91 5.45
C GLU A 80 9.02 -10.32 4.84
N LEU A 81 7.88 -10.99 5.02
CA LEU A 81 7.60 -12.28 4.37
C LEU A 81 7.50 -12.11 2.85
N GLU A 82 6.82 -11.08 2.36
CA GLU A 82 6.68 -10.84 0.92
C GLU A 82 8.02 -10.53 0.25
N LYS A 83 8.93 -9.82 0.94
CA LYS A 83 10.32 -9.59 0.47
C LYS A 83 11.10 -10.88 0.17
N GLN A 84 10.76 -12.01 0.80
CA GLN A 84 11.43 -13.29 0.54
C GLN A 84 11.09 -13.88 -0.83
N PHE A 85 9.98 -13.44 -1.44
CA PHE A 85 9.53 -13.90 -2.75
C PHE A 85 9.95 -12.97 -3.89
N PHE A 86 10.38 -11.75 -3.57
CA PHE A 86 11.06 -10.87 -4.52
C PHE A 86 12.53 -11.31 -4.62
N LYS A 87 12.88 -12.07 -5.67
CA LYS A 87 14.29 -12.26 -6.04
C LYS A 87 14.89 -10.87 -6.25
N LYS A 88 16.07 -10.62 -5.66
CA LYS A 88 16.90 -9.46 -6.02
C LYS A 88 17.10 -9.51 -7.53
N GLU A 89 16.44 -8.62 -8.27
CA GLU A 89 16.89 -8.30 -9.62
C GLU A 89 18.29 -7.72 -9.46
N GLU A 90 19.26 -8.34 -10.12
CA GLU A 90 20.59 -7.75 -10.28
C GLU A 90 20.43 -6.39 -10.98
N PRO A 91 21.27 -5.38 -10.67
CA PRO A 91 21.16 -4.08 -11.29
C PRO A 91 21.49 -4.21 -12.77
N THR A 92 20.46 -4.26 -13.62
CA THR A 92 20.63 -3.92 -15.04
C THR A 92 20.81 -2.43 -15.12
N GLU A 93 22.08 -2.01 -15.25
CA GLU A 93 22.43 -0.73 -15.83
C GLU A 93 21.74 -0.62 -17.19
N GLU A 94 20.87 0.39 -17.39
CA GLU A 94 20.72 1.09 -18.67
C GLU A 94 19.69 2.23 -18.58
N GLY A 95 20.07 3.40 -19.12
CA GLY A 95 19.13 4.32 -19.75
C GLY A 95 18.77 5.58 -18.97
N SER A 96 19.73 6.51 -18.86
CA SER A 96 19.41 7.92 -18.63
C SER A 96 18.53 8.46 -19.77
N ASN A 97 17.23 8.57 -19.55
CA ASN A 97 16.36 9.44 -20.33
C ASN A 97 15.64 10.39 -19.37
N SER A 98 16.18 11.61 -19.31
CA SER A 98 15.53 12.78 -18.73
C SER A 98 14.20 13.02 -19.43
N THR A 99 13.15 12.41 -18.90
CA THR A 99 11.76 12.75 -19.21
C THR A 99 11.24 13.48 -17.99
N GLU A 100 10.61 14.63 -18.20
CA GLU A 100 10.09 15.49 -17.13
C GLU A 100 9.42 14.64 -16.04
N ASN A 101 9.91 14.79 -14.80
CA ASN A 101 9.60 13.96 -13.63
C ASN A 101 8.15 14.21 -13.16
N SER A 102 7.16 13.88 -14.00
CA SER A 102 5.77 13.80 -13.55
C SER A 102 5.64 12.53 -12.73
N ASP A 103 5.31 12.68 -11.45
CA ASP A 103 5.14 11.56 -10.53
C ASP A 103 4.22 10.49 -11.11
N LEU A 104 4.75 9.27 -11.26
CA LEU A 104 4.01 8.14 -11.79
C LEU A 104 3.16 7.54 -10.67
N TYR A 105 1.85 7.69 -10.78
CA TYR A 105 0.88 7.06 -9.90
C TYR A 105 0.38 5.75 -10.50
N ILE A 106 0.44 4.68 -9.72
CA ILE A 106 -0.04 3.36 -10.14
C ILE A 106 -1.53 3.40 -10.46
N TYR A 107 -2.36 4.12 -9.69
CA TYR A 107 -3.81 4.22 -9.96
C TYR A 107 -4.15 4.83 -11.32
N LYS A 108 -3.27 5.67 -11.88
CA LYS A 108 -3.48 6.30 -13.19
C LYS A 108 -3.19 5.36 -14.36
N ILE A 109 -2.33 4.36 -14.16
CA ILE A 109 -1.95 3.39 -15.21
C ILE A 109 -2.75 2.09 -15.16
N ILE A 110 -3.47 1.81 -14.06
CA ILE A 110 -4.36 0.62 -13.93
C ILE A 110 -5.31 0.46 -15.12
N PRO A 111 -6.03 1.49 -15.62
CA PRO A 111 -6.92 1.33 -16.77
C PRO A 111 -6.18 0.83 -18.02
N ILE A 112 -4.95 1.30 -18.24
CA ILE A 112 -4.10 0.88 -19.36
C ILE A 112 -3.64 -0.57 -19.14
N LEU A 113 -3.22 -0.92 -17.92
CA LEU A 113 -2.77 -2.28 -17.60
C LEU A 113 -3.89 -3.32 -17.73
N VAL A 114 -5.11 -2.97 -17.34
CA VAL A 114 -6.29 -3.84 -17.48
C VAL A 114 -6.68 -3.97 -18.96
N THR A 115 -6.78 -2.85 -19.69
CA THR A 115 -7.28 -2.84 -21.07
C THR A 115 -6.27 -3.37 -22.08
N ASN A 116 -4.99 -3.05 -21.91
CA ASN A 116 -3.95 -3.32 -22.90
C ASN A 116 -2.99 -4.45 -22.48
N CYS A 117 -2.87 -4.75 -21.19
CA CYS A 117 -1.94 -5.75 -20.68
C CYS A 117 -2.64 -6.95 -20.01
N GLY A 118 -3.97 -6.95 -19.94
CA GLY A 118 -4.75 -8.07 -19.38
C GLY A 118 -4.57 -8.28 -17.89
N LEU A 119 -4.17 -7.24 -17.14
CA LEU A 119 -4.07 -7.31 -15.69
C LEU A 119 -5.44 -7.61 -15.08
N ASP A 120 -5.58 -8.77 -14.43
CA ASP A 120 -6.79 -9.10 -13.68
C ASP A 120 -6.73 -8.47 -12.29
N ILE A 121 -7.67 -7.55 -12.03
CA ILE A 121 -7.81 -6.84 -10.76
C ILE A 121 -9.05 -7.31 -9.98
N LYS A 122 -9.68 -8.42 -10.39
CA LYS A 122 -10.81 -9.00 -9.64
C LYS A 122 -10.39 -9.51 -8.26
#